data_AF-A0A1H9TJQ9-F1
#
_entry.id   AF-A0A1H9TJQ9-F1
#
_cell.length_a   1.000
_cell.length_b   1.000
_cell.length_c   1.000
_cell.angle_alpha   90.00
_cell.angle_beta   90.00
_cell.angle_gamma   90.00
#
_symmetry.space_group_name_H-M   'P 1'
#
loop_
_entity.id
_entity.type
_entity.pdbx_description
1 polymer ?
#
loop_
_entity_poly.entity_id
_entity_poly.type
_entity_poly.pdbx_seq_one_letter_code
_entity_poly.pdbx_strand_id
1 'polypeptide(L)'
;MNEKQKLLLQNLINIKDYWTKTAVEGLNSNTDLIWSHYEDEYNILQTKLTSQEELNAFHKVQSEVIQGVIHSILVMIDGGDELADNYLIDLVDRETNESLQKEVALHEEFVDYLLDTEEE
;
A
#
# COMPACT_ATOMS: atom_id res chain seq x y z
N MET A 1 1.17 -5.83 18.87
CA MET A 1 2.15 -4.96 18.20
C MET A 1 3.00 -4.10 19.15
N ASN A 2 4.31 -3.96 18.88
CA ASN A 2 5.22 -2.98 19.51
C ASN A 2 5.29 -1.66 18.71
N GLU A 3 5.92 -0.62 19.27
CA GLU A 3 5.98 0.72 18.63
C GLU A 3 6.66 0.71 17.25
N LYS A 4 7.71 -0.09 17.04
CA LYS A 4 8.42 -0.14 15.74
C LYS A 4 7.55 -0.80 14.66
N GLN A 5 6.86 -1.88 15.01
CA GLN A 5 5.89 -2.54 14.15
C GLN A 5 4.75 -1.56 13.80
N LYS A 6 4.22 -0.81 14.78
CA LYS A 6 3.18 0.20 14.53
C LYS A 6 3.64 1.29 13.55
N LEU A 7 4.85 1.79 13.73
CA LEU A 7 5.44 2.78 12.82
C LEU A 7 5.63 2.22 11.40
N LEU A 8 6.05 0.96 11.26
CA LEU A 8 6.13 0.28 9.98
C LEU A 8 4.75 0.23 9.30
N LEU A 9 3.73 -0.26 9.99
CA LEU A 9 2.38 -0.40 9.43
C LEU A 9 1.78 0.97 9.05
N GLN A 10 1.92 1.98 9.91
CA GLN A 10 1.50 3.34 9.60
C GLN A 10 2.20 3.87 8.35
N ASN A 11 3.50 3.60 8.20
CA ASN A 11 4.24 4.05 7.02
C ASN A 11 3.77 3.33 5.74
N LEU A 12 3.41 2.04 5.82
CA LEU A 12 2.83 1.31 4.69
C LEU A 12 1.47 1.88 4.27
N ILE A 13 0.62 2.25 5.23
CA ILE A 13 -0.65 2.96 4.95
C ILE A 13 -0.36 4.31 4.29
N ASN A 14 0.57 5.10 4.82
CA ASN A 14 0.91 6.39 4.24
C ASN A 14 1.40 6.26 2.78
N ILE A 15 2.15 5.19 2.47
CA ILE A 15 2.58 4.88 1.10
C ILE A 15 1.37 4.55 0.21
N LYS A 16 0.45 3.71 0.68
CA LYS A 16 -0.80 3.39 -0.02
C LYS A 16 -1.60 4.65 -0.33
N ASP A 17 -1.83 5.49 0.68
CA ASP A 17 -2.64 6.70 0.58
C ASP A 17 -1.99 7.71 -0.37
N TYR A 18 -0.67 7.89 -0.27
CA TYR A 18 0.08 8.74 -1.18
C TYR A 18 -0.13 8.33 -2.63
N TRP A 19 0.13 7.05 -2.97
CA TRP A 19 0.04 6.59 -4.36
C TRP A 19 -1.40 6.56 -4.87
N THR A 20 -2.37 6.22 -4.04
CA THR A 20 -3.79 6.24 -4.42
C THR A 20 -4.24 7.68 -4.70
N LYS A 21 -3.85 8.63 -3.85
CA LYS A 21 -4.13 10.05 -4.04
C LYS A 21 -3.45 10.59 -5.28
N THR A 22 -2.17 10.33 -5.47
CA THR A 22 -1.42 10.73 -6.68
C THR A 22 -2.07 10.17 -7.95
N ALA A 23 -2.52 8.92 -7.92
CA ALA A 23 -3.21 8.32 -9.06
C ALA A 23 -4.53 9.04 -9.40
N VAL A 24 -5.31 9.46 -8.39
CA VAL A 24 -6.54 10.23 -8.60
C VAL A 24 -6.25 11.67 -9.03
N GLU A 25 -5.25 12.32 -8.45
CA GLU A 25 -4.82 13.67 -8.84
C GLU A 25 -4.36 13.71 -10.29
N GLY A 26 -3.72 12.65 -10.79
CA GLY A 26 -3.39 12.48 -12.20
C GLY A 26 -4.60 12.45 -13.14
N LEU A 27 -5.81 12.15 -12.64
CA LEU A 27 -7.05 12.20 -13.44
C LEU A 27 -7.66 13.60 -13.55
N ASN A 28 -7.04 14.62 -12.95
CA ASN A 28 -7.41 16.01 -13.21
C ASN A 28 -6.71 16.50 -14.48
N SER A 29 -7.48 17.06 -15.42
CA SER A 29 -7.00 17.51 -16.73
C SER A 29 -5.95 18.63 -16.68
N ASN A 30 -5.75 19.28 -15.54
CA ASN A 30 -4.76 20.32 -15.34
C ASN A 30 -3.50 19.85 -14.59
N THR A 31 -3.44 18.57 -14.22
CA THR A 31 -2.31 18.01 -13.46
C THR A 31 -1.14 17.70 -14.39
N ASP A 32 0.06 18.01 -13.93
CA ASP A 32 1.31 17.60 -14.57
C ASP A 32 1.58 16.10 -14.32
N LEU A 33 1.81 15.35 -15.40
CA LEU A 33 1.97 13.90 -15.39
C LEU A 33 3.43 13.43 -15.52
N ILE A 34 4.42 14.32 -15.34
CA ILE A 34 5.87 14.00 -15.42
C ILE A 34 6.30 12.77 -14.61
N TRP A 35 5.58 12.43 -13.55
CA TRP A 35 5.87 11.27 -12.70
C TRP A 35 5.46 9.92 -13.32
N SER A 36 4.64 9.93 -14.37
CA SER A 36 4.05 8.75 -14.99
C SER A 36 4.66 8.48 -16.36
N HIS A 37 4.92 7.21 -16.64
CA HIS A 37 5.29 6.75 -17.98
C HIS A 37 4.08 6.52 -18.90
N TYR A 38 2.86 6.73 -18.37
CA TYR A 38 1.58 6.38 -19.01
C TYR A 38 0.70 7.62 -19.17
N GLU A 39 1.28 8.74 -19.63
CA GLU A 39 0.56 10.00 -19.81
C GLU A 39 -0.63 9.84 -20.78
N ASP A 40 -0.46 9.06 -21.85
CA ASP A 40 -1.51 8.83 -22.86
C ASP A 40 -2.72 8.08 -22.26
N GLU A 41 -2.49 7.07 -21.41
CA GLU A 41 -3.54 6.35 -20.70
C GLU A 41 -4.25 7.25 -19.70
N TYR A 42 -3.50 8.09 -18.98
CA TYR A 42 -4.08 9.11 -18.11
C TYR A 42 -4.95 10.08 -18.89
N ASN A 43 -4.48 10.59 -20.02
CA ASN A 43 -5.25 11.47 -20.90
C ASN A 43 -6.56 10.81 -21.35
N ILE A 44 -6.55 9.51 -21.68
CA ILE A 44 -7.77 8.75 -21.98
C ILE A 44 -8.72 8.72 -20.78
N LEU A 45 -8.21 8.38 -19.59
CA LEU A 45 -9.03 8.26 -18.37
C LEU A 45 -9.58 9.59 -17.88
N GLN A 46 -8.83 10.69 -18.00
CA GLN A 46 -9.27 12.06 -17.69
C GLN A 46 -10.53 12.46 -18.47
N THR A 47 -10.70 11.96 -19.71
CA THR A 47 -11.91 12.23 -20.51
C THR A 47 -13.12 11.38 -20.09
N LYS A 48 -12.91 10.32 -19.31
CA LYS A 48 -13.94 9.33 -18.92
C LYS A 48 -14.38 9.45 -17.48
N LEU A 49 -13.46 9.75 -16.57
CA LEU A 49 -13.69 9.87 -15.14
C LEU A 49 -13.77 11.36 -14.79
N THR A 50 -14.97 11.92 -14.87
CA THR A 50 -15.19 13.38 -14.82
C THR A 50 -15.96 13.83 -13.58
N SER A 51 -16.68 12.92 -12.94
CA SER A 51 -17.44 13.18 -11.72
C SER A 51 -16.68 12.75 -10.47
N GLN A 52 -17.00 13.38 -9.34
CA GLN A 52 -16.43 12.99 -8.05
C GLN A 52 -16.77 11.54 -7.67
N GLU A 53 -17.94 11.04 -8.08
CA GLU A 53 -18.35 9.65 -7.85
C GLU A 53 -17.42 8.67 -8.58
N GLU A 54 -17.12 8.92 -9.86
CA GLU A 54 -16.20 8.11 -10.66
C GLU A 54 -14.77 8.14 -10.10
N LEU A 55 -14.30 9.33 -9.68
CA LEU A 55 -12.98 9.47 -9.06
C LEU A 55 -12.90 8.73 -7.73
N ASN A 56 -13.96 8.77 -6.92
CA ASN A 56 -14.04 8.02 -5.66
C ASN A 56 -14.08 6.50 -5.91
N ALA A 57 -14.78 6.05 -6.96
CA ALA A 57 -14.80 4.64 -7.34
C ALA A 57 -13.40 4.17 -7.77
N PHE A 58 -12.71 4.95 -8.59
CA PHE A 58 -11.33 4.68 -9.00
C PHE A 58 -10.38 4.65 -7.80
N HIS A 59 -10.47 5.63 -6.89
CA HIS A 59 -9.70 5.66 -5.64
C HIS A 59 -9.86 4.37 -4.84
N LYS A 60 -11.09 3.91 -4.61
CA LYS A 60 -11.37 2.72 -3.81
C LYS A 60 -10.76 1.46 -4.42
N VAL A 61 -10.94 1.26 -5.73
CA VAL A 61 -10.36 0.10 -6.44
C VAL A 61 -8.83 0.14 -6.39
N GLN A 62 -8.21 1.31 -6.61
CA GLN A 62 -6.75 1.44 -6.53
C GLN A 62 -6.22 1.19 -5.11
N SER A 63 -6.91 1.71 -4.09
CA SER A 63 -6.57 1.47 -2.68
C SER A 63 -6.60 -0.03 -2.36
N GLU A 64 -7.67 -0.74 -2.76
CA GLU A 64 -7.81 -2.20 -2.55
C GLU A 64 -6.67 -2.98 -3.23
N VAL A 65 -6.35 -2.64 -4.48
CA VAL A 65 -5.25 -3.30 -5.21
C VAL A 65 -3.91 -3.09 -4.50
N ILE A 66 -3.61 -1.87 -4.05
CA ILE A 66 -2.36 -1.58 -3.34
C ILE A 66 -2.34 -2.27 -1.97
N GLN A 67 -3.47 -2.33 -1.25
CA GLN A 67 -3.59 -3.10 0.00
C GLN A 67 -3.25 -4.58 -0.22
N GLY A 68 -3.81 -5.20 -1.26
CA GLY A 68 -3.50 -6.58 -1.62
C GLY A 68 -2.02 -6.81 -1.93
N VAL A 69 -1.38 -5.87 -2.63
CA VAL A 69 0.07 -5.93 -2.92
C VAL A 69 0.90 -5.83 -1.64
N ILE A 70 0.62 -4.86 -0.75
CA ILE A 70 1.34 -4.70 0.52
C ILE A 70 1.15 -5.94 1.40
N HIS A 71 -0.09 -6.42 1.53
CA HIS A 71 -0.38 -7.64 2.28
C HIS A 71 0.42 -8.84 1.74
N SER A 72 0.47 -9.03 0.41
CA SER A 72 1.22 -10.12 -0.21
C SER A 72 2.72 -10.02 0.06
N ILE A 73 3.29 -8.80 0.06
CA ILE A 73 4.69 -8.56 0.43
C ILE A 73 4.94 -8.95 1.89
N LEU A 74 4.02 -8.62 2.80
CA LEU A 74 4.13 -9.00 4.20
C LEU A 74 3.99 -10.51 4.41
N VAL A 75 3.10 -11.18 3.67
CA VAL A 75 2.98 -12.65 3.67
C VAL A 75 4.30 -13.30 3.22
N MET A 76 4.92 -12.80 2.16
CA MET A 76 6.24 -13.26 1.69
C MET A 76 7.29 -13.11 2.79
N ILE A 77 7.32 -11.96 3.47
CA ILE A 77 8.24 -11.70 4.57
C ILE A 77 7.97 -12.66 5.74
N ASP A 78 6.71 -12.86 6.11
CA ASP A 78 6.27 -13.79 7.17
C ASP A 78 6.43 -15.27 6.81
N GLY A 79 6.90 -15.58 5.60
CA GLY A 79 7.18 -16.94 5.14
C GLY A 79 5.94 -17.73 4.76
N GLY A 80 4.84 -17.05 4.42
CA GLY A 80 3.57 -17.66 4.02
C GLY A 80 3.42 -17.90 2.51
N ASP A 81 4.47 -17.68 1.71
CA ASP A 81 4.47 -17.88 0.26
C ASP A 81 5.52 -18.89 -0.23
N GLU A 82 5.58 -19.12 -1.55
CA GLU A 82 6.51 -20.07 -2.17
C GLU A 82 8.00 -19.67 -2.05
N LEU A 83 8.32 -18.41 -1.73
CA LEU A 83 9.71 -18.00 -1.52
C LEU A 83 10.28 -18.65 -0.26
N ALA A 84 9.44 -18.86 0.76
CA ALA A 84 9.80 -19.47 2.04
C ALA A 84 10.34 -20.90 1.89
N ASP A 85 9.97 -21.62 0.83
CA ASP A 85 10.50 -22.95 0.50
C ASP A 85 12.00 -22.89 0.14
N ASN A 86 12.50 -21.72 -0.26
CA ASN A 86 13.89 -21.51 -0.66
C ASN A 86 14.71 -20.84 0.46
N TYR A 87 14.21 -19.73 1.00
CA TYR A 87 14.81 -19.01 2.12
C TYR A 87 13.80 -18.07 2.78
N LEU A 88 14.06 -17.71 4.04
CA LEU A 88 13.25 -16.75 4.79
C LEU A 88 13.87 -15.34 4.73
N ILE A 89 13.00 -14.33 4.65
CA ILE A 89 13.36 -12.91 4.75
C ILE A 89 12.98 -12.43 6.14
N ASP A 90 13.79 -11.53 6.70
CA ASP A 90 13.47 -10.87 7.97
C ASP A 90 13.64 -9.36 7.86
N LEU A 91 12.75 -8.61 8.51
CA LEU A 91 12.85 -7.17 8.69
C LEU A 91 13.47 -6.88 10.04
N VAL A 92 14.73 -6.46 10.04
CA VAL A 92 15.50 -6.26 11.26
C VAL A 92 15.76 -4.79 11.49
N ASP A 93 15.54 -4.31 12.72
CA ASP A 93 16.01 -3.01 13.15
C ASP A 93 17.54 -2.99 13.13
N ARG A 94 18.12 -2.07 12.35
CA ARG A 94 19.57 -2.03 12.13
C ARG A 94 20.37 -1.71 13.40
N GLU A 95 19.81 -0.96 14.34
CA GLU A 95 20.51 -0.55 15.56
C GLU A 95 20.46 -1.63 16.64
N THR A 96 19.28 -2.22 16.86
CA THR A 96 19.09 -3.23 17.92
C THR A 96 19.30 -4.66 17.43
N ASN A 97 19.35 -4.88 16.12
CA ASN A 97 19.37 -6.20 15.47
C ASN A 97 18.18 -7.08 15.87
N GLU A 98 17.07 -6.44 16.26
CA GLU A 98 15.82 -7.12 16.61
C GLU A 98 14.95 -7.29 15.37
N SER A 99 14.44 -8.50 15.18
CA SER A 99 13.43 -8.80 14.17
C SER A 99 12.11 -8.10 14.50
N LEU A 100 11.50 -7.49 13.49
CA LEU A 100 10.14 -6.95 13.54
C LEU A 100 9.06 -8.02 13.41
N GLN A 101 9.42 -9.25 13.02
CA GLN A 101 8.51 -10.40 12.94
C GLN A 101 8.43 -11.18 14.24
N LYS A 102 9.18 -10.77 15.27
CA LYS A 102 9.18 -11.46 16.55
C LYS A 102 7.77 -11.38 17.17
N GLU A 103 7.18 -12.55 17.41
CA GLU A 103 5.91 -12.77 18.12
C GLU A 103 4.62 -12.35 17.38
N VAL A 104 4.70 -11.89 16.12
CA VAL A 104 3.53 -11.48 15.34
C VAL A 104 3.66 -11.88 13.87
N ALA A 105 2.53 -11.97 13.18
CA ALA A 105 2.47 -12.01 11.72
C ALA A 105 2.18 -10.60 11.21
N LEU A 106 3.15 -9.97 10.54
CA LEU A 106 3.02 -8.59 10.06
C LEU A 106 1.84 -8.42 9.08
N HIS A 107 1.56 -9.43 8.26
CA HIS A 107 0.43 -9.39 7.32
C HIS A 107 -0.94 -9.39 8.00
N GLU A 108 -1.09 -10.05 9.14
CA GLU A 108 -2.32 -10.04 9.95
C GLU A 108 -2.45 -8.69 10.66
N GLU A 109 -1.39 -8.24 11.34
CA GLU A 109 -1.38 -6.95 12.04
C GLU A 109 -1.62 -5.78 11.09
N PHE A 110 -1.18 -5.87 9.83
CA PHE A 110 -1.49 -4.87 8.79
C PHE A 110 -2.97 -4.78 8.47
N VAL A 111 -3.66 -5.92 8.36
CA VAL A 111 -5.11 -5.95 8.09
C VAL A 111 -5.87 -5.39 9.29
N ASP A 112 -5.50 -5.81 10.50
CA ASP A 112 -6.12 -5.30 11.73
C ASP A 112 -5.93 -3.77 11.86
N TYR A 113 -4.71 -3.28 11.62
CA TYR A 113 -4.41 -1.84 11.68
C TYR A 113 -5.16 -1.04 10.61
N LEU A 114 -5.36 -1.62 9.41
CA LEU A 114 -6.19 -1.00 8.37
C LEU A 114 -7.65 -0.87 8.80
N LEU A 115 -8.23 -1.93 9.38
CA LEU A 115 -9.61 -1.90 9.85
C LEU A 115 -9.81 -0.84 10.95
N ASP A 116 -8.88 -0.76 11.89
CA ASP A 116 -8.92 0.24 12.97
C ASP A 116 -8.80 1.69 12.46
N THR A 117 -8.14 1.91 11.32
CA THR A 117 -7.88 3.25 10.77
C THR A 117 -8.85 3.69 9.68
N GLU A 118 -9.52 2.76 9.01
CA GLU A 118 -10.54 3.06 7.98
C GLU A 118 -11.98 3.12 8.54
N GLU A 119 -12.20 2.68 9.79
CA GLU A 119 -13.49 2.84 10.51
C GLU A 119 -13.66 4.22 11.21
N GLU A 120 -12.68 5.12 11.13
CA GLU A 120 -12.78 6.54 11.57
C GLU A 120 -13.07 7.52 10.43
#